data_AF-A0A022GLT9-F1
#
_entry.id   AF-A0A022GLT9-F1
#
_cell.length_a   1.000
_cell.length_b   1.000
_cell.length_c   1.000
_cell.angle_alpha   90.00
_cell.angle_beta   90.00
_cell.angle_gamma   90.00
#
_symmetry.space_group_name_H-M   'P 1'
#
loop_
_entity.id
_entity.type
_entity.pdbx_description
1 polymer ?
#
loop_
_entity_poly.entity_id
_entity_poly.type
_entity_poly.pdbx_seq_one_letter_code
_entity_poly.pdbx_strand_id
1 'polypeptide(L)'
;MLERCGNPRHPAYGNYGGRGIQVCEEWRNDFWAFAEFWGDIPFPDASMERLDVNGNYEPGNCKWATPKEQARNKRNTRSVTLDDGRAVSLAEVAEDNGLSWATLKDRVTRSGRSLADALDLPHWTQMRTAVEIDGERRSMAAWARHYGIPYDVFRDRIKRGMDPKDVVGLPPGCHVRTLVAYQGERLPLKEWAARFGMRYSTLYGRLRAGWPVERALTTPTMQAA
;
A
#
# COMPACT_ATOMS: atom_id res chain seq x y z
N MET A 1 -5.99 26.48 -30.19
CA MET A 1 -6.44 25.19 -30.78
C MET A 1 -6.29 25.19 -32.29
N LEU A 2 -6.88 26.16 -32.99
CA LEU A 2 -6.86 26.26 -34.45
C LEU A 2 -5.45 26.23 -35.06
N GLU A 3 -4.50 27.02 -34.52
CA GLU A 3 -3.14 27.08 -35.07
C GLU A 3 -2.39 25.74 -34.95
N ARG A 4 -2.36 25.14 -33.76
CA ARG A 4 -1.66 23.85 -33.54
C ARG A 4 -2.24 22.69 -34.37
N CYS A 5 -3.52 22.74 -34.74
CA CYS A 5 -4.18 21.75 -35.59
C CYS A 5 -4.06 22.05 -37.09
N GLY A 6 -4.10 23.33 -37.49
CA GLY A 6 -4.24 23.73 -38.89
C GLY A 6 -2.99 24.30 -39.54
N ASN A 7 -1.94 24.63 -38.78
CA ASN A 7 -0.72 25.27 -39.29
C ASN A 7 0.49 24.32 -39.22
N PRO A 8 0.95 23.75 -40.36
CA PRO A 8 2.13 22.88 -40.41
C PRO A 8 3.43 23.50 -39.88
N ARG A 9 3.53 24.83 -39.84
CA ARG A 9 4.70 25.55 -39.31
C ARG A 9 4.67 25.73 -37.80
N HIS A 10 3.54 25.44 -37.14
CA HIS A 10 3.43 25.60 -35.69
C HIS A 10 4.31 24.55 -34.98
N PRO A 11 5.12 24.90 -33.95
CA PRO A 11 6.03 23.96 -33.29
C PRO A 11 5.35 22.70 -32.74
N ALA A 12 4.10 22.84 -32.28
CA ALA A 12 3.30 21.72 -31.80
C ALA A 12 2.57 20.93 -32.89
N TYR A 13 2.63 21.32 -34.17
CA TYR A 13 1.81 20.72 -35.24
C TYR A 13 1.94 19.20 -35.32
N GLY A 14 3.16 18.66 -35.22
CA GLY A 14 3.39 17.21 -35.24
C GLY A 14 2.68 16.44 -34.12
N ASN A 15 2.35 17.09 -33.00
CA ASN A 15 1.61 16.49 -31.89
C ASN A 15 0.08 16.64 -32.00
N TYR A 16 -0.39 17.43 -32.97
CA TYR A 16 -1.80 17.74 -33.19
C TYR A 16 -2.16 17.53 -34.67
N GLY A 17 -2.09 18.58 -35.51
CA GLY A 17 -2.47 18.51 -36.92
C GLY A 17 -1.75 17.43 -37.72
N GLY A 18 -0.46 17.20 -37.45
CA GLY A 18 0.32 16.13 -38.07
C GLY A 18 -0.17 14.70 -37.75
N ARG A 19 -1.07 14.55 -36.77
CA ARG A 19 -1.74 13.29 -36.42
C ARG A 19 -3.15 13.16 -36.98
N GLY A 20 -3.62 14.17 -37.73
CA GLY A 20 -5.00 14.24 -38.21
C GLY A 20 -5.99 14.83 -37.21
N ILE A 21 -5.54 15.38 -36.07
CA ILE A 21 -6.43 16.01 -35.09
C ILE A 21 -6.92 17.35 -35.64
N GLN A 22 -8.23 17.47 -35.80
CA GLN A 22 -8.91 18.63 -36.33
C GLN A 22 -9.80 19.31 -35.28
N VAL A 23 -10.32 20.47 -35.65
CA VAL A 23 -11.39 21.17 -34.94
C VAL A 23 -12.65 21.02 -35.79
N CYS A 24 -13.79 20.72 -35.19
CA CYS A 24 -15.05 20.63 -35.92
C CYS A 24 -15.33 21.93 -36.68
N GLU A 25 -16.06 21.81 -37.79
CA GLU A 25 -16.30 22.92 -38.70
C GLU A 25 -17.00 24.09 -38.00
N GLU A 26 -17.97 23.80 -37.12
CA GLU A 26 -18.71 24.83 -36.38
C GLU A 26 -17.76 25.67 -35.51
N TRP A 27 -16.94 25.04 -34.67
CA TRP A 27 -15.99 25.76 -33.80
C TRP A 27 -14.84 26.40 -34.57
N ARG A 28 -14.52 25.89 -35.77
CA ARG A 28 -13.48 26.44 -36.64
C ARG A 28 -13.94 27.76 -37.27
N ASN A 29 -15.20 27.85 -37.63
CA ASN A 29 -15.74 28.94 -38.44
C ASN A 29 -16.60 29.92 -37.62
N ASP A 30 -17.10 29.52 -36.45
CA ASP A 30 -17.94 30.34 -35.58
C ASP A 30 -17.45 30.28 -34.12
N PHE A 31 -16.90 31.40 -33.67
CA PHE A 31 -16.48 31.55 -32.27
C PHE A 31 -17.65 31.52 -31.30
N TRP A 32 -18.84 31.99 -31.69
CA TRP A 32 -20.01 32.01 -30.81
C TRP A 32 -20.58 30.61 -30.60
N ALA A 33 -20.61 29.75 -31.63
CA ALA A 33 -20.93 28.34 -31.47
C ALA A 33 -19.97 27.64 -30.47
N PHE A 34 -18.68 28.00 -30.48
CA PHE A 34 -17.72 27.55 -29.48
C PHE A 34 -18.07 28.10 -28.08
N ALA A 35 -18.28 29.42 -27.95
CA ALA A 35 -18.55 30.06 -26.67
C ALA A 35 -19.87 29.58 -26.03
N GLU A 36 -20.92 29.37 -26.82
CA GLU A 36 -22.21 28.87 -26.37
C GLU A 36 -22.11 27.43 -25.84
N PHE A 37 -21.34 26.57 -26.51
CA PHE A 37 -21.09 25.20 -26.03
C PHE A 37 -20.36 25.19 -24.67
N TRP A 38 -19.34 26.03 -24.52
CA TRP A 38 -18.49 26.04 -23.33
C TRP A 38 -19.12 26.76 -22.14
N GLY A 39 -19.94 27.77 -22.40
CA GLY A 39 -20.54 28.62 -21.39
C GLY A 39 -19.50 29.30 -20.50
N ASP A 40 -19.91 29.60 -19.27
CA ASP A 40 -19.03 30.18 -18.26
C ASP A 40 -18.00 29.16 -17.77
N ILE A 41 -16.82 29.67 -17.40
CA ILE A 41 -15.76 28.88 -16.80
C ILE A 41 -16.25 28.34 -15.44
N PRO A 42 -16.38 27.02 -15.26
CA PRO A 42 -17.09 26.47 -14.10
C PRO A 42 -16.27 26.46 -12.81
N PHE A 43 -14.93 26.53 -12.90
CA PHE A 43 -14.03 26.51 -11.75
C PHE A 43 -12.66 27.15 -12.04
N PRO A 44 -11.90 27.58 -11.02
CA PRO A 44 -10.55 28.12 -11.19
C PRO A 44 -9.62 27.14 -11.90
N ASP A 45 -8.76 27.67 -12.78
CA ASP A 45 -7.81 26.90 -13.59
C ASP A 45 -8.45 25.86 -14.53
N ALA A 46 -9.78 25.93 -14.76
CA ALA A 46 -10.43 25.11 -15.75
C ALA A 46 -9.85 25.38 -17.13
N SER A 47 -9.53 24.30 -17.83
CA SER A 47 -8.98 24.37 -19.18
C SER A 47 -9.57 23.28 -20.04
N MET A 48 -9.66 23.55 -21.35
CA MET A 48 -10.21 22.61 -22.32
C MET A 48 -9.29 21.39 -22.48
N GLU A 49 -9.85 20.20 -22.31
CA GLU A 49 -9.19 18.90 -22.47
C GLU A 49 -10.00 18.00 -23.41
N ARG A 50 -9.34 17.12 -24.15
CA ARG A 50 -10.03 16.14 -25.01
C ARG A 50 -10.32 14.85 -24.24
N LEU A 51 -11.48 14.23 -24.41
CA LEU A 51 -11.83 12.96 -23.75
C LEU A 51 -10.97 11.83 -24.31
N ASP A 52 -10.96 11.66 -25.63
CA ASP A 52 -9.97 10.89 -26.37
C ASP A 52 -8.86 11.82 -26.86
N VAL A 53 -7.65 11.59 -26.35
CA VAL A 53 -6.43 12.34 -26.71
C VAL A 53 -6.09 12.25 -28.21
N ASN A 54 -6.58 11.22 -28.89
CA ASN A 54 -6.42 10.97 -30.32
C ASN A 54 -7.57 11.54 -31.17
N GLY A 55 -8.71 11.87 -30.56
CA GLY A 55 -9.88 12.42 -31.25
C GLY A 55 -9.77 13.92 -31.53
N ASN A 56 -10.78 14.45 -32.23
CA ASN A 56 -10.88 15.86 -32.64
C ASN A 56 -11.32 16.78 -31.50
N TYR A 57 -11.24 18.09 -31.73
CA TYR A 57 -11.93 19.06 -30.88
C TYR A 57 -13.35 19.27 -31.39
N GLU A 58 -14.29 18.73 -30.64
CA GLU A 58 -15.72 18.73 -30.96
C GLU A 58 -16.53 18.56 -29.66
N PRO A 59 -17.83 18.94 -29.65
CA PRO A 59 -18.69 18.83 -28.47
C PRO A 59 -18.64 17.46 -27.77
N GLY A 60 -18.59 16.37 -28.55
CA GLY A 60 -18.58 15.00 -28.03
C GLY A 60 -17.22 14.51 -27.50
N ASN A 61 -16.13 15.23 -27.76
CA ASN A 61 -14.78 14.82 -27.38
C ASN A 61 -14.04 15.84 -26.53
N CYS A 62 -14.72 16.85 -25.98
CA CYS A 62 -14.09 17.89 -25.16
C CYS A 62 -14.81 18.09 -23.84
N LYS A 63 -14.05 18.40 -22.78
CA LYS A 63 -14.60 18.79 -21.47
C LYS A 63 -13.73 19.84 -20.77
N TRP A 64 -14.32 20.49 -19.77
CA TRP A 64 -13.56 21.26 -18.80
C TRP A 64 -12.76 20.29 -17.93
N ALA A 65 -11.49 20.60 -17.71
CA ALA A 65 -10.61 19.77 -16.90
C ALA A 65 -9.74 20.62 -15.98
N THR A 66 -9.46 20.04 -14.81
CA THR A 66 -8.48 20.54 -13.85
C THR A 66 -7.05 20.23 -14.32
N PRO A 67 -6.02 20.95 -13.80
CA PRO A 67 -4.62 20.63 -14.07
C PRO A 67 -4.24 19.17 -13.74
N LYS A 68 -4.88 18.57 -12.71
CA LYS A 68 -4.70 17.17 -12.31
C LYS A 68 -5.23 16.21 -13.40
N GLU A 69 -6.42 16.47 -13.92
CA GLU A 69 -7.01 15.68 -15.01
C GLU A 69 -6.19 15.79 -16.31
N GLN A 70 -5.77 16.99 -16.69
CA GLN A 70 -4.91 17.18 -17.88
C GLN A 70 -3.58 16.43 -17.74
N ALA A 71 -2.98 16.45 -16.55
CA ALA A 71 -1.75 15.70 -16.28
C ALA A 71 -1.95 14.18 -16.45
N ARG A 72 -3.12 13.66 -16.08
CA ARG A 72 -3.49 12.25 -16.26
C ARG A 72 -3.75 11.90 -17.72
N ASN A 73 -4.28 12.82 -18.52
CA ASN A 73 -4.59 12.58 -19.94
C ASN A 73 -3.40 12.74 -20.90
N LYS A 74 -2.17 12.85 -20.38
CA LYS A 74 -0.97 12.93 -21.24
C LYS A 74 -0.70 11.59 -21.91
N ARG A 75 -0.25 11.64 -23.17
CA ARG A 75 0.13 10.44 -23.97
C ARG A 75 1.17 9.55 -23.29
N ASN A 76 2.06 10.12 -22.47
CA ASN A 76 3.09 9.37 -21.75
C ASN A 76 2.61 8.83 -20.38
N THR A 77 1.36 9.10 -19.99
CA THR A 77 0.74 8.49 -18.83
C THR A 77 0.40 7.04 -19.15
N ARG A 78 0.68 6.14 -18.21
CA ARG A 78 0.25 4.74 -18.33
C ARG A 78 -1.25 4.67 -18.12
N SER A 79 -1.98 4.41 -19.20
CA SER A 79 -3.41 4.14 -19.16
C SER A 79 -3.70 2.65 -19.21
N VAL A 80 -4.91 2.30 -18.77
CA VAL A 80 -5.53 0.99 -18.92
C VAL A 80 -6.91 1.18 -19.55
N THR A 81 -7.34 0.21 -20.36
CA THR A 81 -8.68 0.22 -20.97
C THR A 81 -9.64 -0.47 -20.01
N LEU A 82 -10.74 0.20 -19.66
CA LEU A 82 -11.83 -0.38 -18.88
C LEU A 82 -12.75 -1.22 -19.77
N ASP A 83 -13.62 -2.00 -19.14
CA ASP A 83 -14.58 -2.88 -19.84
C ASP A 83 -15.55 -2.09 -20.74
N ASP A 84 -15.80 -0.82 -20.43
CA ASP A 84 -16.61 0.10 -21.24
C ASP A 84 -15.83 0.75 -22.42
N GLY A 85 -14.57 0.35 -22.63
CA GLY A 85 -13.71 0.84 -23.70
C GLY A 85 -12.99 2.15 -23.40
N ARG A 86 -13.24 2.80 -22.26
CA ARG A 86 -12.55 4.04 -21.90
C ARG A 86 -11.10 3.78 -21.50
N ALA A 87 -10.19 4.60 -22.02
CA ALA A 87 -8.81 4.64 -21.55
C ALA A 87 -8.71 5.57 -20.34
N VAL A 88 -8.39 5.01 -19.17
CA VAL A 88 -8.21 5.77 -17.92
C VAL A 88 -6.78 5.63 -17.42
N SER A 89 -6.30 6.63 -16.69
CA SER A 89 -4.93 6.56 -16.15
C SER A 89 -4.83 5.52 -15.05
N LEU A 90 -3.71 4.80 -14.96
CA LEU A 90 -3.47 3.84 -13.87
C LEU A 90 -3.47 4.52 -12.49
N ALA A 91 -3.18 5.83 -12.44
CA ALA A 91 -3.23 6.62 -11.21
C ALA A 91 -4.66 6.90 -10.75
N GLU A 92 -5.57 7.13 -11.67
CA GLU A 92 -7.01 7.27 -11.40
C GLU A 92 -7.59 5.94 -10.93
N VAL A 93 -7.31 4.85 -11.64
CA VAL A 93 -7.75 3.52 -11.22
C VAL A 93 -7.21 3.15 -9.83
N ALA A 94 -5.97 3.54 -9.51
CA ALA A 94 -5.43 3.34 -8.16
C ALA A 94 -6.19 4.16 -7.11
N GLU A 95 -6.45 5.45 -7.38
CA GLU A 95 -7.17 6.35 -6.47
C GLU A 95 -8.59 5.85 -6.20
N ASP A 96 -9.34 5.50 -7.25
CA ASP A 96 -10.72 5.04 -7.17
C ASP A 96 -10.86 3.72 -6.38
N ASN A 97 -9.79 2.91 -6.37
CA ASN A 97 -9.73 1.64 -5.64
C ASN A 97 -8.99 1.74 -4.29
N GLY A 98 -8.66 2.96 -3.83
CA GLY A 98 -7.98 3.17 -2.55
C GLY A 98 -6.56 2.61 -2.48
N LEU A 99 -5.89 2.43 -3.62
CA LEU A 99 -4.54 1.92 -3.74
C LEU A 99 -3.53 3.05 -4.01
N SER A 100 -2.29 2.87 -3.56
CA SER A 100 -1.22 3.75 -4.03
C SER A 100 -0.87 3.43 -5.49
N TRP A 101 -0.58 4.47 -6.28
CA TRP A 101 -0.15 4.31 -7.68
C TRP A 101 1.01 3.32 -7.82
N ALA A 102 1.98 3.37 -6.89
CA ALA A 102 3.12 2.45 -6.87
C ALA A 102 2.68 0.99 -6.69
N THR A 103 1.67 0.74 -5.85
CA THR A 103 1.14 -0.62 -5.61
C THR A 103 0.46 -1.14 -6.86
N LEU A 104 -0.47 -0.38 -7.45
CA LEU A 104 -1.19 -0.85 -8.63
C LEU A 104 -0.25 -1.01 -9.85
N LYS A 105 0.68 -0.06 -10.05
CA LYS A 105 1.74 -0.17 -11.06
C LYS A 105 2.54 -1.46 -10.90
N ASP A 106 2.95 -1.78 -9.69
CA ASP A 106 3.74 -2.98 -9.44
C ASP A 106 2.97 -4.26 -9.79
N ARG A 107 1.70 -4.32 -9.38
CA ARG A 107 0.81 -5.48 -9.63
C ARG A 107 0.62 -5.74 -11.13
N VAL A 108 0.38 -4.68 -11.91
CA VAL A 108 0.16 -4.76 -13.36
C VAL A 108 1.45 -5.01 -14.15
N THR A 109 2.63 -4.63 -13.63
CA THR A 109 3.90 -4.74 -14.36
C THR A 109 4.74 -5.97 -14.04
N ARG A 110 4.73 -6.42 -12.79
CA ARG A 110 5.51 -7.60 -12.37
C ARG A 110 4.78 -8.91 -12.64
N SER A 111 3.46 -8.84 -12.76
CA SER A 111 2.61 -9.99 -13.02
C SER A 111 1.95 -9.74 -14.36
N GLY A 112 2.00 -10.67 -15.31
CA GLY A 112 1.19 -10.62 -16.54
C GLY A 112 -0.31 -10.81 -16.25
N ARG A 113 -0.81 -10.15 -15.20
CA ARG A 113 -2.17 -10.21 -14.68
C ARG A 113 -3.05 -9.21 -15.41
N SER A 114 -4.33 -9.53 -15.50
CA SER A 114 -5.33 -8.56 -15.92
C SER A 114 -5.45 -7.42 -14.89
N LEU A 115 -6.06 -6.30 -15.29
CA LEU A 115 -6.35 -5.19 -14.37
C LEU A 115 -7.25 -5.66 -13.22
N ALA A 116 -8.27 -6.48 -13.52
CA ALA A 116 -9.18 -7.05 -12.54
C ALA A 116 -8.42 -7.86 -11.46
N ASP A 117 -7.56 -8.79 -11.87
CA ASP A 117 -6.74 -9.58 -10.94
C ASP A 117 -5.80 -8.69 -10.09
N ALA A 118 -5.30 -7.59 -10.67
CA ALA A 118 -4.43 -6.66 -9.97
C ALA A 118 -5.19 -5.83 -8.92
N LEU A 119 -6.48 -5.57 -9.12
CA LEU A 119 -7.33 -4.89 -8.14
C LEU A 119 -7.74 -5.82 -7.00
N ASP A 120 -8.12 -7.05 -7.33
CA ASP A 120 -8.60 -8.06 -6.36
C ASP A 120 -7.50 -8.63 -5.46
N LEU A 121 -6.23 -8.40 -5.80
CA LEU A 121 -5.13 -8.79 -4.93
C LEU A 121 -5.28 -8.11 -3.57
N PRO A 122 -5.25 -8.88 -2.45
CA PRO A 122 -5.09 -8.30 -1.14
C PRO A 122 -3.78 -7.52 -1.10
N HIS A 123 -3.72 -6.45 -0.31
CA HIS A 123 -2.51 -5.65 -0.16
C HIS A 123 -1.33 -6.59 0.16
N TRP A 124 -0.30 -6.66 -0.70
CA TRP A 124 0.73 -7.71 -0.65
C TRP A 124 1.52 -7.70 0.67
N THR A 125 1.57 -6.56 1.36
CA THR A 125 2.09 -6.45 2.73
C THR A 125 1.25 -7.25 3.74
N GLN A 126 -0.06 -7.36 3.54
CA GLN A 126 -0.96 -8.17 4.39
C GLN A 126 -0.79 -9.68 4.11
N MET A 127 -0.56 -10.10 2.85
CA MET A 127 -0.38 -11.52 2.51
C MET A 127 1.03 -12.06 2.78
N ARG A 128 2.09 -11.29 2.47
CA ARG A 128 3.47 -11.76 2.63
C ARG A 128 3.93 -11.81 4.08
N THR A 129 3.21 -11.10 4.96
CA THR A 129 3.38 -11.17 6.42
C THR A 129 2.23 -11.91 7.09
N ALA A 130 1.42 -12.66 6.34
CA ALA A 130 0.34 -13.45 6.94
C ALA A 130 0.95 -14.60 7.73
N VAL A 131 0.78 -14.54 9.05
CA VAL A 131 1.24 -15.52 10.01
C VAL A 131 0.02 -16.34 10.44
N GLU A 132 0.17 -17.65 10.49
CA GLU A 132 -0.85 -18.56 11.00
C GLU A 132 -0.68 -18.71 12.52
N ILE A 133 -1.76 -18.49 13.28
CA ILE A 133 -1.85 -18.72 14.72
C ILE A 133 -3.18 -19.44 14.96
N ASP A 134 -3.15 -20.59 15.63
CA ASP A 134 -4.33 -21.40 15.99
C ASP A 134 -5.29 -21.69 14.83
N GLY A 135 -4.75 -21.96 13.65
CA GLY A 135 -5.52 -22.29 12.44
C GLY A 135 -6.12 -21.09 11.71
N GLU A 136 -5.88 -19.86 12.19
CA GLU A 136 -6.29 -18.64 11.52
C GLU A 136 -5.10 -17.93 10.87
N ARG A 137 -5.25 -17.51 9.60
CA ARG A 137 -4.23 -16.72 8.89
C ARG A 137 -4.59 -15.25 8.87
N ARG A 138 -3.77 -14.41 9.50
CA ARG A 138 -3.90 -12.95 9.47
C ARG A 138 -2.54 -12.28 9.27
N SER A 139 -2.53 -11.03 8.82
CA SER A 139 -1.29 -10.23 8.74
C SER A 139 -0.68 -10.01 10.14
N MET A 140 0.65 -9.85 10.23
CA MET A 140 1.34 -9.49 11.49
C MET A 140 0.71 -8.25 12.16
N ALA A 141 0.28 -7.26 11.37
CA ALA A 141 -0.36 -6.04 11.90
C ALA A 141 -1.78 -6.30 12.44
N ALA A 142 -2.51 -7.23 11.85
CA ALA A 142 -3.79 -7.66 12.39
C ALA A 142 -3.61 -8.44 13.69
N TRP A 143 -2.63 -9.34 13.77
CA TRP A 143 -2.30 -10.04 15.01
C TRP A 143 -1.80 -9.11 16.12
N ALA A 144 -0.89 -8.19 15.79
CA ALA A 144 -0.40 -7.17 16.70
C ALA A 144 -1.56 -6.37 17.34
N ARG A 145 -2.53 -5.93 16.53
CA ARG A 145 -3.74 -5.25 17.03
C ARG A 145 -4.64 -6.16 17.87
N HIS A 146 -4.88 -7.39 17.42
CA HIS A 146 -5.75 -8.34 18.10
C HIS A 146 -5.25 -8.67 19.52
N TYR A 147 -3.93 -8.88 19.67
CA TYR A 147 -3.32 -9.21 20.96
C TYR A 147 -2.81 -7.98 21.75
N GLY A 148 -3.00 -6.76 21.25
CA GLY A 148 -2.54 -5.55 21.92
C GLY A 148 -1.01 -5.40 22.00
N ILE A 149 -0.27 -5.97 21.06
CA ILE A 149 1.20 -5.93 21.00
C ILE A 149 1.64 -4.91 19.94
N PRO A 150 2.65 -4.06 20.20
CA PRO A 150 3.18 -3.16 19.17
C PRO A 150 3.68 -3.94 17.94
N TYR A 151 3.32 -3.48 16.73
CA TYR A 151 3.64 -4.16 15.47
C TYR A 151 5.13 -4.49 15.33
N ASP A 152 6.02 -3.56 15.67
CA ASP A 152 7.46 -3.77 15.55
C ASP A 152 7.98 -4.89 16.47
N VAL A 153 7.38 -5.04 17.67
CA VAL A 153 7.71 -6.13 18.60
C VAL A 153 7.28 -7.47 18.01
N PHE A 154 6.05 -7.54 17.48
CA PHE A 154 5.54 -8.76 16.82
C PHE A 154 6.42 -9.16 15.63
N ARG A 155 6.73 -8.19 14.74
CA ARG A 155 7.57 -8.41 13.56
C ARG A 155 8.98 -8.87 13.92
N ASP A 156 9.62 -8.22 14.88
CA ASP A 156 11.00 -8.55 15.28
C ASP A 156 11.09 -9.93 15.92
N ARG A 157 10.08 -10.36 16.67
CA ARG A 157 10.00 -11.72 17.25
C ARG A 157 9.90 -12.78 16.15
N ILE A 158 9.00 -12.61 15.18
CA ILE A 158 8.87 -13.53 14.04
C ILE A 158 10.17 -13.57 13.21
N LYS A 159 10.78 -12.42 12.91
CA LYS A 159 12.05 -12.35 12.17
C LYS A 159 13.21 -13.06 12.87
N ARG A 160 13.16 -13.19 14.19
CA ARG A 160 14.16 -13.90 15.02
C ARG A 160 13.82 -15.39 15.19
N GLY A 161 12.84 -15.91 14.46
CA GLY A 161 12.48 -17.33 14.45
C GLY A 161 11.61 -17.77 15.64
N MET A 162 10.93 -16.85 16.33
CA MET A 162 9.96 -17.22 17.36
C MET A 162 8.72 -17.84 16.72
N ASP A 163 8.21 -18.92 17.33
CA ASP A 163 6.96 -19.53 16.92
C ASP A 163 5.82 -18.50 17.11
N PRO A 164 4.94 -18.31 16.10
CA PRO A 164 3.83 -17.38 16.17
C PRO A 164 2.96 -17.46 17.44
N LYS A 165 2.74 -18.67 17.98
CA LYS A 165 1.95 -18.89 19.19
C LYS A 165 2.64 -18.36 20.46
N ASP A 166 3.97 -18.31 20.45
CA ASP A 166 4.75 -17.81 21.58
C ASP A 166 4.85 -16.27 21.55
N VAL A 167 4.65 -15.66 20.37
CA VAL A 167 4.75 -14.20 20.19
C VAL A 167 3.66 -13.46 20.99
N VAL A 168 2.48 -14.07 21.07
CA VAL A 168 1.26 -13.46 21.63
C VAL A 168 1.22 -13.47 23.15
N GLY A 169 1.90 -14.43 23.79
CA GLY A 169 1.93 -14.59 25.24
C GLY A 169 3.03 -13.80 25.96
N LEU A 170 3.88 -13.05 25.25
CA LEU A 170 5.11 -12.46 25.83
C LEU A 170 5.03 -10.94 26.08
N PRO A 171 5.35 -10.47 27.31
CA PRO A 171 5.43 -9.04 27.62
C PRO A 171 6.45 -8.28 26.75
N PRO A 172 6.27 -6.97 26.51
CA PRO A 172 7.25 -6.14 25.80
C PRO A 172 8.65 -6.21 26.43
N GLY A 173 9.70 -6.32 25.61
CA GLY A 173 11.10 -6.35 26.08
C GLY A 173 11.68 -7.74 26.38
N CYS A 174 10.90 -8.82 26.30
CA CYS A 174 11.40 -10.18 26.44
C CYS A 174 12.21 -10.63 25.20
N HIS A 175 13.44 -11.11 25.41
CA HIS A 175 14.29 -11.65 24.35
C HIS A 175 14.27 -13.18 24.32
N VAL A 176 14.42 -13.79 23.13
CA VAL A 176 14.45 -15.25 22.91
C VAL A 176 15.50 -15.94 23.80
N ARG A 177 16.69 -15.34 23.95
CA ARG A 177 17.77 -15.83 24.84
C ARG A 177 17.40 -15.86 26.33
N THR A 178 16.32 -15.20 26.71
CA THR A 178 15.86 -15.07 28.11
C THR A 178 14.63 -15.96 28.36
N LEU A 179 14.10 -16.63 27.34
CA LEU A 179 13.04 -17.62 27.50
C LEU A 179 13.65 -18.94 27.95
N VAL A 180 13.08 -19.50 29.00
CA VAL A 180 13.49 -20.79 29.55
C VAL A 180 12.30 -21.73 29.50
N ALA A 181 12.51 -22.91 28.92
CA ALA A 181 11.51 -23.96 28.85
C ALA A 181 11.52 -24.78 30.14
N TYR A 182 10.36 -24.90 30.79
CA TYR A 182 10.18 -25.74 31.97
C TYR A 182 8.71 -26.19 32.06
N GLN A 183 8.49 -27.49 32.31
CA GLN A 183 7.16 -28.11 32.42
C GLN A 183 6.19 -27.81 31.26
N GLY A 184 6.70 -27.79 30.01
CA GLY A 184 5.89 -27.53 28.82
C GLY A 184 5.60 -26.05 28.55
N GLU A 185 5.97 -25.15 29.45
CA GLU A 185 5.87 -23.70 29.26
C GLU A 185 7.23 -23.07 28.91
N ARG A 186 7.21 -21.97 28.15
CA ARG A 186 8.38 -21.16 27.83
C ARG A 186 8.16 -19.72 28.28
N LEU A 187 8.83 -19.34 29.36
CA LEU A 187 8.65 -18.01 29.96
C LEU A 187 9.96 -17.25 30.12
N PRO A 188 9.90 -15.91 30.19
CA PRO A 188 11.05 -15.09 30.52
C PRO A 188 11.58 -15.42 31.92
N LEU A 189 12.90 -15.38 32.11
CA LEU A 189 13.53 -15.52 33.43
C LEU A 189 12.90 -14.66 34.53
N LYS A 190 12.46 -13.44 34.23
CA LYS A 190 11.84 -12.55 35.22
C LYS A 190 10.50 -13.11 35.73
N GLU A 191 9.72 -13.69 34.83
CA GLU A 191 8.43 -14.30 35.16
C GLU A 191 8.63 -15.60 35.94
N TRP A 192 9.57 -16.44 35.50
CA TRP A 192 9.96 -17.62 36.26
C TRP A 192 10.47 -17.27 37.65
N ALA A 193 11.29 -16.23 37.77
CA ALA A 193 11.77 -15.77 39.07
C ALA A 193 10.61 -15.32 39.97
N ALA A 194 9.64 -14.57 39.44
CA ALA A 194 8.45 -14.15 40.18
C ALA A 194 7.59 -15.35 40.63
N ARG A 195 7.32 -16.31 39.74
CA ARG A 195 6.51 -17.51 40.05
C ARG A 195 7.12 -18.37 41.15
N PHE A 196 8.43 -18.53 41.16
CA PHE A 196 9.16 -19.30 42.18
C PHE A 196 9.61 -18.46 43.37
N GLY A 197 9.11 -17.21 43.50
CA GLY A 197 9.37 -16.36 44.65
C GLY A 197 10.85 -15.97 44.83
N MET A 198 11.61 -15.82 43.74
CA MET A 198 13.01 -15.44 43.77
C MET A 198 13.33 -14.19 42.96
N ARG A 199 14.46 -13.55 43.25
CA ARG A 199 14.93 -12.39 42.48
C ARG A 199 15.41 -12.84 41.09
N TYR A 200 15.14 -12.04 40.06
CA TYR A 200 15.64 -12.26 38.70
C TYR A 200 17.15 -12.51 38.65
N SER A 201 17.92 -11.69 39.39
CA SER A 201 19.38 -11.80 39.45
C SER A 201 19.83 -13.14 40.03
N THR A 202 19.07 -13.72 40.96
CA THR A 202 19.35 -15.03 41.54
C THR A 202 19.16 -16.14 40.51
N LEU A 203 18.01 -16.16 39.81
CA LEU A 203 17.76 -17.14 38.77
C LEU A 203 18.77 -17.00 37.62
N TYR A 204 19.06 -15.77 37.19
CA TYR A 204 20.06 -15.49 36.17
C TYR A 204 21.45 -15.97 36.60
N GLY A 205 21.86 -15.71 37.83
CA GLY A 205 23.14 -16.18 38.38
C GLY A 205 23.26 -17.70 38.41
N ARG A 206 22.19 -18.41 38.81
CA ARG A 206 22.14 -19.89 38.82
C ARG A 206 22.36 -20.46 37.41
N LEU A 207 21.63 -19.94 36.43
CA LEU A 207 21.76 -20.41 35.04
C LEU A 207 23.13 -20.06 34.44
N ARG A 208 23.67 -18.87 34.75
CA ARG A 208 25.02 -18.49 34.34
C ARG A 208 26.09 -19.39 34.95
N ALA A 209 25.87 -19.88 36.16
CA ALA A 209 26.72 -20.88 36.82
C ALA A 209 26.52 -22.31 36.28
N GLY A 210 25.74 -22.49 35.20
CA GLY A 210 25.52 -23.77 34.55
C GLY A 210 24.53 -24.69 35.26
N TRP A 211 23.68 -24.15 36.15
CA TRP A 211 22.67 -24.98 36.82
C TRP A 211 21.64 -25.48 35.80
N PRO A 212 21.22 -26.75 35.87
CA PRO A 212 20.06 -27.23 35.14
C PRO A 212 18.82 -26.38 35.46
N VAL A 213 17.98 -26.12 34.45
CA VAL A 213 16.81 -25.23 34.57
C VAL A 213 15.91 -25.60 35.74
N GLU A 214 15.56 -26.88 35.85
CA GLU A 214 14.72 -27.39 36.94
C GLU A 214 15.30 -27.05 38.30
N ARG A 215 16.58 -27.39 38.53
CA ARG A 215 17.30 -27.08 39.76
C ARG A 215 17.36 -25.57 40.02
N ALA A 216 17.59 -24.78 38.98
CA ALA A 216 17.70 -23.33 39.09
C ALA A 216 16.38 -22.69 39.56
N LEU A 217 15.23 -23.27 39.17
CA LEU A 217 13.89 -22.80 39.52
C LEU A 217 13.41 -23.33 40.87
N THR A 218 13.64 -24.59 41.19
CA THR A 218 13.05 -25.24 42.37
C THR A 218 13.86 -25.09 43.65
N THR A 219 15.15 -24.73 43.56
CA THR A 219 15.99 -24.58 44.76
C THR A 219 15.57 -23.32 45.54
N PRO A 220 15.20 -23.42 46.84
CA PRO A 220 14.84 -22.27 47.65
C PRO A 220 15.98 -21.23 47.73
N THR A 221 15.65 -19.96 47.83
CA THR A 221 16.64 -18.92 48.15
C THR A 221 16.68 -18.75 49.67
N MET A 222 17.87 -18.54 50.26
CA MET A 222 17.95 -18.24 51.69
C MET A 222 17.18 -16.93 51.92
N GLN A 223 16.10 -17.00 52.70
CA GLN A 223 15.36 -15.81 53.09
C GLN A 223 16.31 -14.92 53.90
N ALA A 224 16.42 -13.65 53.52
CA ALA A 224 17.01 -12.66 54.41
C ALA A 224 16.07 -12.52 55.60
N ALA A 225 16.57 -12.89 56.80
CA ALA A 225 15.93 -12.63 58.08
C ALA A 225 15.73 -11.14 58.30
#